data_AF-A0A6A4U9J4-F1
#
_entry.id   AF-A0A6A4U9J4-F1
#
_cell.length_a   1.000
_cell.length_b   1.000
_cell.length_c   1.000
_cell.angle_alpha   90.00
_cell.angle_beta   90.00
_cell.angle_gamma   90.00
#
_symmetry.space_group_name_H-M   'P 1'
#
loop_
_entity.id
_entity.type
_entity.pdbx_description
1 polymer ?
#
loop_
_entity_poly.entity_id
_entity_poly.type
_entity_poly.pdbx_seq_one_letter_code
_entity_poly.pdbx_strand_id
1 'polypeptide(L)'
;MLGKYALSKIEECFTQAGKKDYLDYSKKIIKPLINEGSEVYVLALELETHQMVNAGMYKEAVNNLQTILKKYNLNTYIEKNTLFRLGAFYSQFFGDKVTADKYFEELKRKYPQDDLVNHIEIIKNLGMVANDSLHDSEMILFSEEQIAETKKEITKYAVTNYPNPFNPSTTISYSLPQAGHVVLKVYDVLGREVAELANGFKEKGKHIVTFNASSLASGFYVYTIKVNDFFASKKMLLTK
;
A
#
# COMPACT_ATOMS: atom_id res chain seq x y z
N MET A 1 -8.53 5.68 22.56
CA MET A 1 -7.27 5.09 22.05
C MET A 1 -7.19 3.59 22.25
N LEU A 2 -7.44 3.05 23.46
CA LEU A 2 -7.31 1.61 23.76
C LEU A 2 -8.13 0.69 22.82
N GLY A 3 -9.40 1.03 22.57
CA GLY A 3 -10.27 0.22 21.71
C GLY A 3 -9.80 0.11 20.26
N LYS A 4 -9.28 1.21 19.68
CA LYS A 4 -8.75 1.20 18.31
C LYS A 4 -7.53 0.28 18.18
N TYR A 5 -6.60 0.42 19.12
CA TYR A 5 -5.40 -0.42 19.18
C TYR A 5 -5.75 -1.90 19.35
N ALA A 6 -6.66 -2.23 20.27
CA ALA A 6 -7.09 -3.60 20.50
C ALA A 6 -7.70 -4.24 19.24
N LEU A 7 -8.59 -3.52 18.53
CA LEU A 7 -9.19 -4.04 17.30
C LEU A 7 -8.16 -4.30 16.20
N SER A 8 -7.23 -3.37 15.99
CA SER A 8 -6.15 -3.58 15.02
C SER A 8 -5.29 -4.79 15.38
N LYS A 9 -4.98 -5.00 16.67
CA LYS A 9 -4.21 -6.17 17.12
C LYS A 9 -4.96 -7.48 16.97
N ILE A 10 -6.27 -7.48 17.22
CA ILE A 10 -7.11 -8.66 16.98
C ILE A 10 -7.07 -9.03 15.49
N GLU A 11 -7.34 -8.07 14.61
CA GLU A 11 -7.32 -8.31 13.16
C GLU A 11 -5.95 -8.77 12.66
N GLU A 12 -4.87 -8.13 13.13
CA GLU A 12 -3.49 -8.52 12.83
C GLU A 12 -3.22 -9.98 13.23
N CYS A 13 -3.66 -10.40 14.42
CA CYS A 13 -3.52 -11.79 14.88
C CYS A 13 -4.27 -12.78 13.98
N PHE A 14 -5.49 -12.45 13.52
CA PHE A 14 -6.22 -13.30 12.58
C PHE A 14 -5.47 -13.45 11.26
N THR A 15 -4.96 -12.35 10.72
CA THR A 15 -4.23 -12.37 9.45
C THR A 15 -2.90 -13.11 9.56
N GLN A 16 -2.14 -12.89 10.64
CA GLN A 16 -0.89 -13.59 10.90
C GLN A 16 -1.10 -15.09 11.14
N ALA A 17 -2.22 -15.48 11.75
CA ALA A 17 -2.57 -16.89 11.96
C ALA A 17 -3.20 -17.54 10.72
N GLY A 18 -3.38 -16.81 9.60
CA GLY A 18 -4.05 -17.31 8.39
C GLY A 18 -5.54 -17.67 8.61
N LYS A 19 -6.14 -17.15 9.68
CA LYS A 19 -7.53 -17.43 10.06
C LYS A 19 -8.51 -16.61 9.22
N LYS A 20 -9.41 -17.28 8.51
CA LYS A 20 -10.36 -16.66 7.57
C LYS A 20 -11.70 -16.27 8.17
N ASP A 21 -11.92 -16.57 9.44
CA ASP A 21 -13.18 -16.36 10.18
C ASP A 21 -13.27 -14.98 10.85
N TYR A 22 -12.35 -14.04 10.58
CA TYR A 22 -12.38 -12.69 11.16
C TYR A 22 -13.71 -11.97 10.90
N LEU A 23 -14.30 -12.09 9.70
CA LEU A 23 -15.58 -11.43 9.40
C LEU A 23 -16.73 -11.95 10.28
N ASP A 24 -16.74 -13.26 10.55
CA ASP A 24 -17.72 -13.87 11.46
C ASP A 24 -17.47 -13.45 12.91
N TYR A 25 -16.21 -13.46 13.33
CA TYR A 25 -15.79 -13.00 14.65
C TYR A 25 -16.15 -11.52 14.87
N SER A 26 -15.91 -10.67 13.88
CA SER A 26 -16.25 -9.25 13.93
C SER A 26 -17.75 -9.05 14.10
N LYS A 27 -18.56 -9.79 13.31
CA LYS A 27 -20.02 -9.71 13.38
C LYS A 27 -20.59 -10.21 14.70
N LYS A 28 -20.09 -11.33 15.22
CA LYS A 28 -20.66 -12.00 16.41
C LYS A 28 -20.10 -11.49 17.74
N ILE A 29 -18.85 -11.02 17.76
CA ILE A 29 -18.13 -10.68 18.99
C ILE A 29 -17.80 -9.20 19.04
N ILE A 30 -17.15 -8.64 18.02
CA ILE A 30 -16.67 -7.25 18.07
C ILE A 30 -17.83 -6.25 18.00
N LYS A 31 -18.64 -6.32 16.93
CA LYS A 31 -19.71 -5.35 16.66
C LYS A 31 -20.75 -5.24 17.78
N PRO A 32 -21.17 -6.33 18.45
CA PRO A 32 -22.07 -6.22 19.60
C PRO A 32 -21.48 -5.49 20.82
N LEU A 33 -20.15 -5.40 20.93
CA LEU A 33 -19.46 -4.77 22.06
C LEU A 33 -19.13 -3.29 21.84
N ILE A 34 -19.40 -2.75 20.65
CA ILE A 34 -19.06 -1.37 20.30
C ILE A 34 -20.29 -0.62 19.78
N ASN A 35 -20.37 0.67 20.09
CA ASN A 35 -21.51 1.49 19.67
C ASN A 35 -21.52 1.69 18.16
N GLU A 36 -22.61 1.30 17.49
CA GLU A 36 -22.82 1.60 16.07
C GLU A 36 -22.73 3.11 15.81
N GLY A 37 -22.03 3.49 14.74
CA GLY A 37 -21.79 4.90 14.42
C GLY A 37 -20.69 5.58 15.24
N SER A 38 -19.97 4.86 16.12
CA SER A 38 -18.75 5.38 16.74
C SER A 38 -17.53 5.26 15.81
N GLU A 39 -16.46 6.03 16.06
CA GLU A 39 -15.20 5.88 15.31
C GLU A 39 -14.58 4.48 15.45
N VAL A 40 -14.84 3.80 16.57
CA VAL A 40 -14.38 2.42 16.79
C VAL A 40 -15.15 1.46 15.89
N TYR A 41 -16.45 1.72 15.67
CA TYR A 41 -17.26 0.97 14.72
C TYR A 41 -16.81 1.18 13.28
N VAL A 42 -16.46 2.42 12.90
CA VAL A 42 -15.87 2.71 11.59
C VAL A 42 -14.57 1.93 11.40
N LEU A 43 -13.67 1.92 12.39
CA LEU A 43 -12.46 1.12 12.33
C LEU A 43 -12.75 -0.37 12.16
N ALA A 44 -13.77 -0.91 12.85
CA ALA A 44 -14.16 -2.31 12.66
C ALA A 44 -14.57 -2.59 11.20
N LEU A 45 -15.32 -1.69 10.56
CA LEU A 45 -15.67 -1.80 9.13
C LEU A 45 -14.44 -1.69 8.21
N GLU A 46 -13.47 -0.83 8.53
CA GLU A 46 -12.21 -0.72 7.78
C GLU A 46 -11.38 -2.01 7.86
N LEU A 47 -11.31 -2.61 9.05
CA LEU A 47 -10.63 -3.89 9.28
C LEU A 47 -11.34 -5.07 8.60
N GLU A 48 -12.67 -5.08 8.59
CA GLU A 48 -13.45 -6.02 7.77
C GLU A 48 -13.18 -5.82 6.28
N THR A 49 -13.07 -4.57 5.81
CA THR A 49 -12.73 -4.25 4.42
C THR A 49 -11.36 -4.83 4.04
N HIS A 50 -10.36 -4.70 4.93
CA HIS A 50 -9.04 -5.33 4.74
C HIS A 50 -9.16 -6.85 4.56
N GLN A 51 -9.92 -7.51 5.43
CA GLN A 51 -10.11 -8.96 5.36
C GLN A 51 -10.89 -9.41 4.12
N MET A 52 -11.88 -8.62 3.70
CA MET A 52 -12.60 -8.85 2.45
C MET A 52 -11.66 -8.79 1.24
N VAL A 53 -10.73 -7.82 1.19
CA VAL A 53 -9.71 -7.75 0.12
C VAL A 53 -8.83 -8.99 0.11
N ASN A 54 -8.33 -9.40 1.27
CA ASN A 54 -7.49 -10.60 1.39
C ASN A 54 -8.23 -11.87 0.96
N ALA A 55 -9.55 -11.90 1.12
CA ALA A 55 -10.42 -12.98 0.66
C ALA A 55 -10.92 -12.84 -0.80
N GLY A 56 -10.55 -11.78 -1.53
CA GLY A 56 -11.02 -11.49 -2.88
C GLY A 56 -12.47 -10.99 -2.99
N MET A 57 -13.09 -10.62 -1.86
CA MET A 57 -14.47 -10.12 -1.73
C MET A 57 -14.54 -8.61 -2.04
N TYR A 58 -14.12 -8.22 -3.24
CA TYR A 58 -13.94 -6.80 -3.58
C TYR A 58 -15.25 -6.00 -3.63
N LYS A 59 -16.37 -6.63 -3.99
CA LYS A 59 -17.68 -5.95 -4.06
C LYS A 59 -18.18 -5.61 -2.65
N GLU A 60 -18.03 -6.53 -1.72
CA GLU A 60 -18.38 -6.38 -0.32
C GLU A 60 -17.51 -5.33 0.35
N ALA A 61 -16.20 -5.34 0.06
CA ALA A 61 -15.26 -4.32 0.53
C ALA A 61 -15.68 -2.91 0.06
N VAL A 62 -16.05 -2.75 -1.22
CA VAL A 62 -16.57 -1.48 -1.74
C VAL A 62 -17.88 -1.08 -1.07
N ASN A 63 -18.81 -2.02 -0.86
CA ASN A 63 -20.07 -1.73 -0.16
C ASN A 63 -19.82 -1.26 1.29
N ASN A 64 -18.86 -1.85 1.99
CA ASN A 64 -18.44 -1.40 3.31
C ASN A 64 -17.88 0.03 3.26
N LEU A 65 -16.96 0.33 2.34
CA LEU A 65 -16.41 1.68 2.17
C LEU A 65 -17.50 2.72 1.82
N GLN A 66 -18.45 2.37 0.94
CA GLN A 66 -19.59 3.24 0.63
C GLN A 66 -20.49 3.46 1.86
N THR A 67 -20.66 2.44 2.70
CA THR A 67 -21.42 2.54 3.96
C THR A 67 -20.72 3.49 4.93
N ILE A 68 -19.39 3.39 5.06
CA ILE A 68 -18.60 4.34 5.86
C ILE A 68 -18.81 5.77 5.34
N LEU A 69 -18.65 6.00 4.03
CA LEU A 69 -18.77 7.34 3.45
C LEU A 69 -20.18 7.93 3.57
N LYS A 70 -21.23 7.12 3.44
CA LYS A 70 -22.63 7.61 3.43
C LYS A 70 -23.24 7.71 4.83
N LYS A 71 -22.97 6.74 5.70
CA LYS A 71 -23.66 6.60 7.01
C LYS A 71 -22.77 6.96 8.19
N TYR A 72 -21.46 6.78 8.08
CA TYR A 72 -20.52 6.91 9.21
C TYR A 72 -19.36 7.87 8.90
N ASN A 73 -19.62 8.90 8.11
CA ASN A 73 -18.65 9.94 7.79
C ASN A 73 -18.56 10.96 8.94
N LEU A 74 -18.00 10.53 10.07
CA LEU A 74 -18.08 11.27 11.34
C LEU A 74 -17.14 12.47 11.40
N ASN A 75 -16.07 12.47 10.62
CA ASN A 75 -15.06 13.53 10.62
C ASN A 75 -14.25 13.54 9.31
N THR A 76 -13.51 14.62 9.11
CA THR A 76 -12.66 14.84 7.93
C THR A 76 -11.64 13.72 7.69
N TYR A 77 -11.06 13.15 8.75
CA TYR A 77 -10.11 12.05 8.61
C TYR A 77 -10.76 10.81 7.99
N ILE A 78 -11.96 10.44 8.44
CA ILE A 78 -12.70 9.31 7.87
C ILE A 78 -13.10 9.62 6.42
N GLU A 79 -13.59 10.83 6.14
CA GLU A 79 -14.01 11.20 4.79
C GLU A 79 -12.87 11.03 3.78
N LYS A 80 -11.74 11.70 4.03
CA LYS A 80 -10.62 11.76 3.09
C LYS A 80 -10.04 10.37 2.81
N ASN A 81 -9.87 9.55 3.86
CA ASN A 81 -9.35 8.20 3.73
C ASN A 81 -10.33 7.29 2.98
N THR A 82 -11.64 7.45 3.22
CA THR A 82 -12.66 6.62 2.56
C THR A 82 -12.80 6.99 1.08
N LEU A 83 -12.78 8.27 0.74
CA LEU A 83 -12.75 8.74 -0.66
C LEU A 83 -11.52 8.19 -1.39
N PHE A 84 -10.33 8.32 -0.79
CA PHE A 84 -9.09 7.79 -1.37
C PHE A 84 -9.17 6.29 -1.61
N ARG A 85 -9.63 5.51 -0.62
CA ARG A 85 -9.76 4.05 -0.72
C ARG A 85 -10.77 3.63 -1.78
N LEU A 86 -11.93 4.29 -1.87
CA LEU A 86 -12.91 4.00 -2.93
C LEU A 86 -12.30 4.25 -4.31
N GLY A 87 -11.66 5.39 -4.52
CA GLY A 87 -10.95 5.68 -5.78
C GLY A 87 -9.91 4.61 -6.10
N ALA A 88 -9.10 4.23 -5.10
CA ALA A 88 -8.09 3.20 -5.26
C ALA A 88 -8.67 1.83 -5.62
N PHE A 89 -9.75 1.42 -4.97
CA PHE A 89 -10.40 0.15 -5.26
C PHE A 89 -10.94 0.07 -6.67
N TYR A 90 -11.70 1.08 -7.10
CA TYR A 90 -12.24 1.12 -8.45
C TYR A 90 -11.13 1.13 -9.51
N SER A 91 -10.05 1.87 -9.27
CA SER A 91 -8.90 1.91 -10.16
C SER A 91 -8.16 0.57 -10.24
N GLN A 92 -7.95 -0.11 -9.11
CA GLN A 92 -7.05 -1.26 -9.02
C GLN A 92 -7.74 -2.61 -9.25
N PHE A 93 -8.94 -2.79 -8.70
CA PHE A 93 -9.61 -4.09 -8.69
C PHE A 93 -10.73 -4.20 -9.74
N PHE A 94 -11.27 -3.07 -10.19
CA PHE A 94 -12.38 -3.05 -11.15
C PHE A 94 -11.98 -2.47 -12.52
N GLY A 95 -10.83 -1.80 -12.63
CA GLY A 95 -10.43 -1.09 -13.85
C GLY A 95 -11.39 0.06 -14.24
N ASP A 96 -12.33 0.43 -13.36
CA ASP A 96 -13.32 1.46 -13.59
C ASP A 96 -12.73 2.83 -13.23
N LYS A 97 -11.94 3.36 -14.16
CA LYS A 97 -11.27 4.66 -14.01
C LYS A 97 -12.27 5.80 -13.84
N VAL A 98 -13.43 5.72 -14.50
CA VAL A 98 -14.46 6.77 -14.43
C VAL A 98 -15.01 6.90 -13.02
N THR A 99 -15.35 5.76 -12.38
CA THR A 99 -15.82 5.78 -11.00
C THR A 99 -14.70 6.12 -10.02
N ALA A 100 -13.48 5.64 -10.27
CA ALA A 100 -12.31 6.01 -9.47
C ALA A 100 -12.08 7.53 -9.46
N ASP A 101 -12.11 8.16 -10.64
CA ASP A 101 -11.91 9.59 -10.81
C ASP A 101 -12.98 10.42 -10.10
N LYS A 102 -14.24 9.95 -10.02
CA LYS A 102 -15.28 10.64 -9.24
C LYS A 102 -14.87 10.81 -7.77
N TYR A 103 -14.34 9.76 -7.13
CA TYR A 103 -13.92 9.83 -5.73
C TYR A 103 -12.62 10.63 -5.55
N PHE A 104 -11.68 10.48 -6.47
CA PHE A 104 -10.41 11.21 -6.44
C PHE A 104 -10.59 12.71 -6.66
N GLU A 105 -11.42 13.11 -7.61
CA GLU A 105 -11.74 14.52 -7.85
C GLU A 105 -12.54 15.11 -6.69
N GLU A 106 -13.41 14.33 -6.03
CA GLU A 106 -14.07 14.80 -4.81
C GLU A 106 -13.06 15.03 -3.67
N LEU A 107 -12.12 14.11 -3.46
CA LEU A 107 -11.02 14.24 -2.50
C LEU A 107 -10.18 15.48 -2.79
N LYS A 108 -9.73 15.65 -4.04
CA LYS A 108 -8.91 16.79 -4.50
C LYS A 108 -9.65 18.13 -4.35
N ARG A 109 -10.94 18.16 -4.68
CA ARG A 109 -11.78 19.36 -4.57
C ARG A 109 -11.99 19.78 -3.12
N LYS A 110 -12.24 18.83 -2.21
CA LYS A 110 -12.48 19.11 -0.79
C LYS A 110 -11.17 19.36 -0.02
N TYR A 111 -10.10 18.66 -0.37
CA TYR A 111 -8.86 18.57 0.40
C TYR A 111 -7.60 18.72 -0.47
N PRO A 112 -7.45 19.82 -1.23
CA PRO A 112 -6.41 19.95 -2.26
C PRO A 112 -4.97 19.89 -1.73
N GLN A 113 -4.75 20.18 -0.44
CA GLN A 113 -3.44 20.19 0.21
C GLN A 113 -3.17 18.91 1.02
N ASP A 114 -4.07 17.93 0.99
CA ASP A 114 -3.89 16.68 1.75
C ASP A 114 -2.91 15.75 1.04
N ASP A 115 -2.04 15.09 1.81
CA ASP A 115 -1.04 14.16 1.27
C ASP A 115 -1.65 13.03 0.43
N LEU A 116 -2.89 12.62 0.73
CA LEU A 116 -3.60 11.61 -0.06
C LEU A 116 -3.84 12.05 -1.50
N VAL A 117 -3.93 13.36 -1.78
CA VAL A 117 -4.05 13.88 -3.15
C VAL A 117 -2.77 13.61 -3.94
N ASN A 118 -1.60 13.77 -3.32
CA ASN A 118 -0.32 13.42 -3.93
C ASN A 118 -0.21 11.92 -4.20
N HIS A 119 -0.98 11.10 -3.48
CA HIS A 119 -1.02 9.67 -3.65
C HIS A 119 -1.94 9.18 -4.77
N ILE A 120 -2.85 10.01 -5.29
CA ILE A 120 -3.80 9.60 -6.34
C ILE A 120 -3.07 9.11 -7.59
N GLU A 121 -2.07 9.87 -8.04
CA GLU A 121 -1.31 9.57 -9.25
C GLU A 121 -0.50 8.28 -9.10
N ILE A 122 -0.04 8.01 -7.87
CA ILE A 122 0.60 6.75 -7.51
C ILE A 122 -0.36 5.60 -7.80
N ILE A 123 -1.57 5.68 -7.24
CA ILE A 123 -2.58 4.62 -7.32
C ILE A 123 -3.07 4.40 -8.75
N LYS A 124 -3.27 5.48 -9.52
CA LYS A 124 -3.65 5.40 -10.94
C LYS A 124 -2.60 4.64 -11.76
N ASN A 125 -1.32 4.89 -11.48
CA ASN A 125 -0.21 4.22 -12.16
C ASN A 125 0.00 2.77 -11.69
N LEU A 126 -0.42 2.40 -10.48
CA LEU A 126 -0.43 1.01 -10.01
C LEU A 126 -1.46 0.12 -10.74
N GLY A 127 -2.40 0.72 -11.49
CA GLY A 127 -3.44 0.06 -12.28
C GLY A 127 -3.07 -0.17 -13.76
N MET A 128 -1.86 0.17 -14.21
CA MET A 128 -1.39 -0.20 -15.56
C MET A 128 -0.92 -1.65 -15.60
N VAL A 129 -1.86 -2.59 -15.48
CA VAL A 129 -1.71 -3.93 -16.08
C VAL A 129 -2.96 -4.19 -16.89
N ALA A 130 -3.03 -3.56 -18.05
CA ALA A 130 -3.84 -4.02 -19.16
C ALA A 130 -2.92 -4.03 -20.37
N ASN A 131 -2.52 -5.24 -20.79
CA ASN A 131 -1.81 -5.55 -22.03
C ASN A 131 -0.80 -4.50 -22.51
N ASP A 132 0.41 -4.56 -21.97
CA ASP A 132 1.56 -4.27 -22.81
C ASP A 132 2.70 -5.21 -22.43
N SER A 133 2.94 -6.16 -23.33
CA SER A 133 4.24 -6.79 -23.57
C SER A 133 4.97 -7.36 -22.34
N LEU A 134 4.72 -8.65 -22.10
CA LEU A 134 5.77 -9.56 -21.67
C LEU A 134 6.95 -9.43 -22.67
N HIS A 135 7.91 -8.57 -22.37
CA HIS A 135 9.25 -8.79 -22.87
C HIS A 135 9.93 -9.74 -21.90
N ASP A 136 10.20 -10.93 -22.43
CA ASP A 136 11.08 -11.95 -21.87
C ASP A 136 12.23 -11.29 -21.13
N SER A 137 12.19 -11.37 -19.80
CA SER A 137 13.42 -11.26 -19.03
C SER A 137 14.13 -12.59 -19.18
N GLU A 138 14.96 -12.72 -20.22
CA GLU A 138 15.90 -13.83 -20.34
C GLU A 138 16.69 -13.96 -19.03
N MET A 139 16.63 -15.14 -18.43
CA MET A 139 17.55 -15.55 -17.38
C MET A 139 18.95 -15.65 -18.01
N ILE A 140 19.78 -14.65 -17.77
CA ILE A 140 21.22 -14.76 -18.01
C ILE A 140 21.84 -15.41 -16.77
N LEU A 141 22.24 -16.69 -16.90
CA LEU A 141 23.21 -17.29 -15.99
C LEU A 141 24.53 -16.53 -16.14
N PHE A 142 24.93 -15.78 -15.12
CA PHE A 142 26.27 -15.21 -15.06
C PHE A 142 27.23 -16.27 -14.50
N SER A 143 28.22 -16.69 -15.29
CA SER A 143 29.35 -17.49 -14.83
C SER A 143 30.29 -16.64 -13.95
N GLU A 144 31.01 -17.30 -13.04
CA GLU A 144 31.81 -16.70 -11.96
C GLU A 144 33.01 -15.83 -12.40
N GLU A 145 33.23 -15.60 -13.70
CA GLU A 145 34.40 -14.88 -14.22
C GLU A 145 34.19 -13.38 -14.55
N GLN A 146 33.02 -12.78 -14.28
CA GLN A 146 32.78 -11.34 -14.56
C GLN A 146 32.86 -10.41 -13.34
N ILE A 147 33.63 -10.79 -12.31
CA ILE A 147 33.94 -9.91 -11.16
C ILE A 147 35.21 -9.11 -11.46
N ALA A 148 35.15 -8.21 -12.45
CA ALA A 148 36.19 -7.19 -12.65
C ALA A 148 35.62 -5.97 -13.39
N GLU A 149 35.39 -4.90 -12.63
CA GLU A 149 35.43 -3.49 -13.03
C GLU A 149 34.54 -3.01 -14.20
N THR A 150 33.43 -2.34 -13.87
CA THR A 150 33.01 -1.16 -14.65
C THR A 150 32.25 -0.17 -13.78
N LYS A 151 32.79 1.05 -13.63
CA LYS A 151 32.06 2.26 -13.23
C LYS A 151 30.93 2.51 -14.23
N LYS A 152 29.81 1.82 -14.08
CA LYS A 152 28.59 2.12 -14.83
C LYS A 152 28.04 3.43 -14.27
N GLU A 153 28.16 4.52 -15.03
CA GLU A 153 27.61 5.81 -14.61
C GLU A 153 26.13 5.66 -14.26
N ILE A 154 25.78 6.09 -13.06
CA ILE A 154 24.38 6.15 -12.63
C ILE A 154 23.79 7.38 -13.29
N THR A 155 23.14 7.16 -14.44
CA THR A 155 22.53 8.22 -15.26
C THR A 155 21.02 8.33 -15.06
N LYS A 156 20.41 7.36 -14.37
CA LYS A 156 18.96 7.35 -14.14
C LYS A 156 18.58 6.99 -12.70
N TYR A 157 17.42 7.47 -12.30
CA TYR A 157 16.72 6.97 -11.13
C TYR A 157 16.20 5.56 -11.42
N ALA A 158 16.37 4.65 -10.46
CA ALA A 158 15.78 3.32 -10.50
C ALA A 158 15.54 2.84 -9.07
N VAL A 159 14.53 2.00 -8.87
CA VAL A 159 14.25 1.35 -7.60
C VAL A 159 13.76 -0.08 -7.86
N THR A 160 14.20 -1.04 -7.07
CA THR A 160 13.76 -2.44 -7.15
C THR A 160 13.81 -3.08 -5.77
N ASN A 161 13.08 -4.18 -5.58
CA ASN A 161 13.17 -5.00 -4.37
C ASN A 161 13.45 -6.45 -4.75
N TYR A 162 14.34 -7.12 -4.00
CA TYR A 162 14.61 -8.53 -4.14
C TYR A 162 14.92 -9.16 -2.76
N PRO A 163 14.36 -10.34 -2.45
CA PRO A 163 13.42 -11.13 -3.26
C PRO A 163 12.02 -10.49 -3.36
N ASN A 164 11.24 -10.88 -4.36
CA ASN A 164 9.80 -10.58 -4.50
C ASN A 164 9.14 -11.73 -5.28
N PRO A 165 8.26 -12.57 -4.68
CA PRO A 165 7.76 -12.50 -3.30
C PRO A 165 8.86 -12.65 -2.23
N PHE A 166 8.61 -12.21 -1.00
CA PHE A 166 9.61 -12.21 0.08
C PHE A 166 9.09 -12.80 1.39
N ASN A 167 10.00 -13.31 2.24
CA ASN A 167 9.68 -13.88 3.56
C ASN A 167 10.85 -13.75 4.56
N PRO A 168 10.67 -13.08 5.71
CA PRO A 168 9.82 -11.91 5.93
C PRO A 168 10.54 -10.62 5.52
N SER A 169 11.75 -10.71 4.94
CA SER A 169 12.57 -9.55 4.58
C SER A 169 12.87 -9.49 3.09
N THR A 170 12.91 -8.26 2.56
CA THR A 170 13.35 -7.95 1.20
C THR A 170 14.33 -6.79 1.23
N THR A 171 15.17 -6.69 0.21
CA THR A 171 16.14 -5.60 0.06
C THR A 171 15.66 -4.65 -1.03
N ILE A 172 15.41 -3.40 -0.68
CA ILE A 172 15.08 -2.33 -1.63
C ILE A 172 16.38 -1.64 -2.05
N SER A 173 16.71 -1.74 -3.33
CA SER A 173 17.87 -1.09 -3.94
C SER A 173 17.40 0.06 -4.83
N TYR A 174 17.99 1.24 -4.68
CA TYR A 174 17.72 2.41 -5.52
C TYR A 174 18.99 3.10 -5.98
N SER A 175 18.90 3.74 -7.15
CA SER A 175 20.00 4.51 -7.74
C SER A 175 19.62 5.96 -7.91
N LEU A 176 20.54 6.85 -7.56
CA LEU A 176 20.40 8.30 -7.63
C LEU A 176 21.42 8.85 -8.64
N PRO A 177 21.00 9.44 -9.78
CA PRO A 177 21.91 10.07 -10.73
C PRO A 177 22.49 11.41 -10.23
N GLN A 178 21.86 11.99 -9.21
CA GLN A 178 22.30 13.18 -8.49
C GLN A 178 21.91 13.06 -7.02
N ALA A 179 22.59 13.78 -6.14
CA ALA A 179 22.25 13.81 -4.72
C ALA A 179 20.86 14.43 -4.50
N GLY A 180 20.22 14.11 -3.37
CA GLY A 180 18.92 14.65 -3.04
C GLY A 180 18.33 14.10 -1.76
N HIS A 181 17.24 14.71 -1.31
CA HIS A 181 16.50 14.26 -0.14
C HIS A 181 15.56 13.11 -0.52
N VAL A 182 15.86 11.91 -0.02
CA VAL A 182 15.10 10.68 -0.29
C VAL A 182 14.06 10.45 0.79
N VAL A 183 12.82 10.19 0.38
CA VAL A 183 11.75 9.65 1.24
C VAL A 183 11.30 8.31 0.66
N LEU A 184 11.57 7.21 1.37
CA LEU A 184 11.19 5.84 1.01
C LEU A 184 10.24 5.29 2.08
N LYS A 185 9.01 4.99 1.71
CA LYS A 185 7.94 4.54 2.62
C LYS A 185 7.26 3.28 2.10
N VAL A 186 6.67 2.51 3.00
CA VAL A 186 5.86 1.31 2.70
C VAL A 186 4.45 1.51 3.20
N TYR A 187 3.48 1.10 2.39
CA TYR A 187 2.06 1.15 2.66
C TYR A 187 1.43 -0.22 2.47
N ASP A 188 0.36 -0.50 3.21
CA ASP A 188 -0.50 -1.64 2.96
C ASP A 188 -1.53 -1.37 1.85
N VAL A 189 -2.36 -2.37 1.53
CA VAL A 189 -3.40 -2.29 0.49
C VAL A 189 -4.46 -1.22 0.74
N LEU A 190 -4.60 -0.73 1.98
CA LEU A 190 -5.53 0.34 2.33
C LEU A 190 -4.87 1.73 2.30
N GLY A 191 -3.60 1.81 1.89
CA GLY A 191 -2.82 3.03 1.85
C GLY A 191 -2.31 3.49 3.22
N ARG A 192 -2.38 2.64 4.26
CA ARG A 192 -1.83 2.99 5.58
C ARG A 192 -0.31 2.83 5.52
N GLU A 193 0.41 3.86 5.97
CA GLU A 193 1.86 3.77 6.13
C GLU A 193 2.19 2.72 7.22
N VAL A 194 3.00 1.73 6.86
CA VAL A 194 3.44 0.65 7.76
C VAL A 194 4.93 0.70 8.07
N ALA A 195 5.72 1.44 7.28
CA ALA A 195 7.13 1.70 7.56
C ALA A 195 7.67 2.94 6.82
N GLU A 196 8.56 3.69 7.46
CA GLU A 196 9.46 4.66 6.82
C GLU A 196 10.87 4.04 6.79
N LEU A 197 11.38 3.78 5.58
CA LEU A 197 12.64 3.04 5.37
C LEU A 197 13.82 3.98 5.14
N ALA A 198 13.58 5.16 4.57
CA ALA A 198 14.58 6.21 4.45
C ALA A 198 13.90 7.58 4.44
N ASN A 199 14.49 8.54 5.15
CA ASN A 199 14.07 9.92 5.16
C ASN A 199 15.30 10.79 5.42
N GLY A 200 15.90 11.33 4.36
CA GLY A 200 17.09 12.15 4.50
C GLY A 200 17.88 12.34 3.21
N PHE A 201 18.88 13.21 3.28
CA PHE A 201 19.78 13.49 2.17
C PHE A 201 20.67 12.27 1.83
N LYS A 202 20.79 11.96 0.54
CA LYS A 202 21.62 10.90 0.01
C LYS A 202 22.43 11.40 -1.18
N GLU A 203 23.70 11.00 -1.23
CA GLU A 203 24.60 11.32 -2.33
C GLU A 203 24.22 10.60 -3.63
N LYS A 204 24.74 11.10 -4.76
CA LYS A 204 24.70 10.36 -6.03
C LYS A 204 25.31 8.97 -5.82
N GLY A 205 24.60 7.91 -6.21
CA GLY A 205 25.05 6.56 -5.91
C GLY A 205 23.96 5.51 -5.95
N LYS A 206 24.37 4.26 -5.72
CA LYS A 206 23.46 3.17 -5.38
C LYS A 206 23.32 3.12 -3.87
N HIS A 207 22.09 2.91 -3.42
CA HIS A 207 21.73 2.81 -2.02
C HIS A 207 20.87 1.58 -1.81
N ILE A 208 20.95 1.01 -0.62
CA ILE A 208 20.26 -0.21 -0.25
C ILE A 208 19.63 -0.02 1.13
N VAL A 209 18.38 -0.46 1.27
CA VAL A 209 17.68 -0.50 2.55
C VAL A 209 16.96 -1.84 2.68
N THR A 210 17.11 -2.49 3.83
CA THR A 210 16.39 -3.73 4.15
C THR A 210 15.03 -3.40 4.74
N PHE A 211 13.99 -4.03 4.21
CA PHE A 211 12.65 -4.00 4.79
C PHE A 211 12.37 -5.33 5.49
N ASN A 212 12.19 -5.30 6.80
CA ASN A 212 11.80 -6.45 7.61
C ASN A 212 10.32 -6.35 7.96
N ALA A 213 9.51 -7.25 7.41
CA ALA A 213 8.07 -7.31 7.58
C ALA A 213 7.63 -8.41 8.56
N SER A 214 8.49 -8.82 9.49
CA SER A 214 8.19 -9.90 10.45
C SER A 214 6.98 -9.60 11.33
N SER A 215 6.63 -8.33 11.54
CA SER A 215 5.43 -7.90 12.27
C SER A 215 4.22 -7.61 11.38
N LEU A 216 4.33 -7.75 10.06
CA LEU A 216 3.24 -7.46 9.12
C LEU A 216 2.57 -8.75 8.65
N ALA A 217 1.34 -8.70 8.15
CA ALA A 217 0.65 -9.89 7.70
C ALA A 217 1.02 -10.26 6.25
N SER A 218 0.92 -11.54 5.88
CA SER A 218 1.10 -11.94 4.47
C SER A 218 0.07 -11.25 3.57
N GLY A 219 0.52 -10.75 2.42
CA GLY A 219 -0.31 -9.92 1.56
C GLY A 219 0.49 -8.95 0.67
N PHE A 220 -0.25 -8.15 -0.09
CA PHE A 220 0.33 -7.13 -0.96
C PHE A 220 0.69 -5.86 -0.16
N TYR A 221 1.84 -5.30 -0.51
CA TYR A 221 2.31 -4.02 -0.02
C TYR A 221 2.80 -3.17 -1.18
N VAL A 222 2.85 -1.86 -0.96
CA VAL A 222 3.35 -0.88 -1.91
C VAL A 222 4.47 -0.10 -1.25
N TYR A 223 5.62 0.03 -1.89
CA TYR A 223 6.63 1.00 -1.45
C TYR A 223 6.72 2.16 -2.44
N THR A 224 6.95 3.36 -1.92
CA THR A 224 7.11 4.59 -2.69
C THR A 224 8.45 5.23 -2.40
N ILE A 225 9.13 5.76 -3.42
CA ILE A 225 10.33 6.58 -3.28
C ILE A 225 10.09 7.95 -3.91
N LYS A 226 10.43 9.03 -3.19
CA LYS A 226 10.45 10.40 -3.68
C LYS A 226 11.84 10.98 -3.47
N VAL A 227 12.41 11.60 -4.51
CA VAL A 227 13.70 12.32 -4.44
C VAL A 227 13.76 13.33 -5.58
N ASN A 228 14.01 14.60 -5.25
CA ASN A 228 13.90 15.70 -6.22
C ASN A 228 12.53 15.64 -6.94
N ASP A 229 12.52 15.73 -8.28
CA ASP A 229 11.31 15.56 -9.10
C ASP A 229 10.98 14.10 -9.45
N PHE A 230 11.82 13.15 -9.00
CA PHE A 230 11.58 11.73 -9.23
C PHE A 230 10.64 11.15 -8.17
N PHE A 231 9.63 10.45 -8.65
CA PHE A 231 8.72 9.67 -7.84
C PHE A 231 8.52 8.29 -8.47
N ALA A 232 8.59 7.22 -7.68
CA ALA A 232 8.24 5.88 -8.13
C ALA A 232 7.52 5.08 -7.04
N SER A 233 6.69 4.12 -7.47
CA SER A 233 5.96 3.22 -6.60
C SER A 233 5.92 1.81 -7.19
N LYS A 234 6.04 0.79 -6.34
CA LYS A 234 6.08 -0.61 -6.76
C LYS A 234 5.39 -1.51 -5.75
N LYS A 235 4.73 -2.57 -6.26
CA LYS A 235 4.07 -3.60 -5.46
C LYS A 235 5.08 -4.67 -5.03
N MET A 236 4.90 -5.22 -3.84
CA MET A 236 5.63 -6.39 -3.35
C MET A 236 4.69 -7.34 -2.61
N LEU A 237 4.99 -8.64 -2.66
CA LEU A 237 4.17 -9.68 -2.04
C LEU A 237 4.94 -10.34 -0.88
N LEU A 238 4.39 -10.22 0.33
CA LEU A 238 4.87 -10.93 1.52
C LEU A 238 4.19 -12.30 1.60
N THR A 239 4.98 -13.38 1.69
CA THR A 239 4.50 -14.77 1.72
C THR A 239 5.15 -15.54 2.88
N LYS A 240 4.87 -15.10 4.10
CA LYS A 240 5.30 -15.80 5.32
C LYS A 240 4.20 -16.68 5.91
#